data_AF-A0A7S2GU38-F1
#
_entry.id   AF-A0A7S2GU38-F1
#
_cell.length_a   1.000
_cell.length_b   1.000
_cell.length_c   1.000
_cell.angle_alpha   90.00
_cell.angle_beta   90.00
_cell.angle_gamma   90.00
#
_symmetry.space_group_name_H-M   'P 1'
#
loop_
_entity.id
_entity.type
_entity.pdbx_description
1 polymer ?
#
loop_
_entity_poly.entity_id
_entity_poly.type
_entity_poly.pdbx_seq_one_letter_code
_entity_poly.pdbx_strand_id
1 'polypeptide(L)'
;IKTAGQDPNNLGMVIATYNPHPGTDEALSDEQWQDVFDAVPDLAIGLLVRTNIVKKAISEVAVDWQKKVCGGTHKLTGNEECIKDLPDTIDVDLDMFWNKTHQAEMKRVVITDMASRLATKFGDGKIFCLSYEGMQQDVVREMRELGEFISAPLTNTSLHDLGKVHVSHKRGSDDLSTYIKNYDELHEFIQSKNPCLIEQLEDKGSNVHPVCGVYTGEDVETY
;
A
#
# COMPACT_ATOMS: atom_id res chain seq x y z
N ILE A 1 21.85 23.45 -1.90
CA ILE A 1 20.40 23.25 -1.72
C ILE A 1 19.75 24.62 -1.93
N LYS A 2 19.08 24.83 -3.06
CA LYS A 2 18.34 26.08 -3.30
C LYS A 2 16.95 25.88 -2.69
N THR A 3 16.63 26.67 -1.67
CA THR A 3 15.34 26.66 -1.00
C THR A 3 14.23 27.09 -1.96
N ALA A 4 13.08 26.42 -1.85
CA ALA A 4 11.84 26.81 -2.50
C ALA A 4 11.48 28.25 -2.08
N GLY A 5 11.07 29.09 -3.04
CA GLY A 5 10.65 30.47 -2.76
C GLY A 5 10.94 31.51 -3.85
N GLN A 6 11.62 31.16 -4.95
CA GLN A 6 11.93 32.12 -6.03
C GLN A 6 11.31 31.81 -7.40
N ASP A 7 10.56 30.72 -7.53
CA ASP A 7 9.84 30.40 -8.76
C ASP A 7 8.39 30.03 -8.42
N PRO A 8 7.39 30.84 -8.84
CA PRO A 8 5.98 30.54 -8.63
C PRO A 8 5.48 29.29 -9.37
N ASN A 9 6.27 28.73 -10.29
CA ASN A 9 6.01 27.43 -10.92
C ASN A 9 6.67 26.25 -10.19
N ASN A 10 7.45 26.52 -9.15
CA ASN A 10 8.13 25.52 -8.37
C ASN A 10 7.44 25.38 -7.01
N LEU A 11 6.21 24.85 -7.04
CA LEU A 11 5.64 24.16 -5.89
C LEU A 11 6.52 22.93 -5.67
N GLY A 12 7.64 23.13 -4.97
CA GLY A 12 8.58 22.08 -4.59
C GLY A 12 7.91 21.16 -3.58
N MET A 13 6.92 20.39 -4.03
CA MET A 13 6.29 19.35 -3.25
C MET A 13 7.28 18.20 -3.18
N VAL A 14 7.98 18.10 -2.06
CA VAL A 14 8.80 16.93 -1.75
C VAL A 14 7.84 15.86 -1.25
N ILE A 15 7.42 14.97 -2.15
CA ILE A 15 6.69 13.75 -1.76
C ILE A 15 7.73 12.77 -1.21
N ALA A 16 7.89 12.75 0.11
CA ALA A 16 8.64 11.70 0.79
C ALA A 16 7.71 10.52 1.07
N THR A 17 7.93 9.39 0.41
CA THR A 17 7.23 8.15 0.75
C THR A 17 7.92 7.49 1.94
N TYR A 18 7.31 7.53 3.12
CA TYR A 18 7.77 6.73 4.25
C TYR A 18 7.39 5.27 4.04
N ASN A 19 8.39 4.40 3.88
CA ASN A 19 8.21 2.98 3.63
C ASN A 19 8.88 2.19 4.76
N PRO A 20 8.27 2.11 5.97
CA PRO A 20 8.91 1.48 7.10
C PRO A 20 9.17 0.01 6.76
N HIS A 21 10.44 -0.38 6.82
CA HIS A 21 10.85 -1.78 6.81
C HIS A 21 10.81 -2.30 8.24
N PRO A 22 10.17 -3.46 8.50
CA PRO A 22 10.25 -4.09 9.82
C PRO A 22 11.71 -4.40 10.15
N GLY A 23 12.27 -3.70 11.15
CA GLY A 23 13.54 -4.07 11.79
C GLY A 23 14.82 -3.33 11.37
N THR A 24 14.77 -2.29 10.52
CA THR A 24 16.02 -1.59 10.10
C THR A 24 16.02 -0.07 10.18
N ASP A 25 14.86 0.59 10.28
CA ASP A 25 14.78 2.05 10.41
C ASP A 25 14.14 2.41 11.76
N GLU A 26 14.93 2.99 12.67
CA GLU A 26 14.36 3.63 13.85
C GLU A 26 13.44 4.76 13.37
N ALA A 27 12.15 4.64 13.67
CA ALA A 27 11.20 5.70 13.39
C ALA A 27 11.68 6.99 14.06
N LEU A 28 11.60 8.12 13.35
CA LEU A 28 11.97 9.42 13.92
C LEU A 28 11.20 9.65 15.23
N SER A 29 11.92 10.12 16.24
CA SER A 29 11.33 10.51 17.51
C SER A 29 10.43 11.73 17.33
N ASP A 30 9.61 11.96 18.35
CA ASP A 30 8.69 13.07 18.43
C ASP A 30 9.39 14.44 18.38
N GLU A 31 10.60 14.52 18.94
CA GLU A 31 11.48 15.70 18.90
C GLU A 31 12.09 15.87 17.52
N GLN A 32 12.52 14.79 16.87
CA GLN A 32 13.06 14.85 15.50
C GLN A 32 11.99 15.29 14.50
N TRP A 33 10.74 14.85 14.67
CA TRP A 33 9.62 15.35 13.86
C TRP A 33 9.35 16.83 14.12
N GLN A 34 9.48 17.30 15.37
CA GLN A 34 9.35 18.72 15.71
C GLN A 34 10.41 19.54 14.98
N ASP A 35 11.67 19.12 15.02
CA ASP A 35 12.77 19.81 14.31
C ASP A 35 12.49 19.89 12.79
N VAL A 36 11.92 18.84 12.20
CA VAL A 36 11.54 18.81 10.78
C VAL A 36 10.42 19.79 10.47
N PHE A 37 9.34 19.80 11.26
CA PHE A 37 8.21 20.72 11.06
C PHE A 37 8.60 22.18 11.36
N ASP A 38 9.49 22.43 12.32
CA ASP A 38 10.01 23.77 12.61
C ASP A 38 10.89 24.28 11.47
N ALA A 39 11.69 23.42 10.85
CA ALA A 39 12.53 23.77 9.71
C ALA A 39 11.72 23.99 8.42
N VAL A 40 10.61 23.28 8.24
CA VAL A 40 9.71 23.40 7.08
C VAL A 40 8.26 23.50 7.56
N PRO A 41 7.80 24.70 7.97
CA PRO A 41 6.46 24.89 8.53
C PRO A 41 5.32 24.51 7.60
N ASP A 42 5.54 24.52 6.28
CA ASP A 42 4.54 24.17 5.27
C ASP A 42 4.63 22.69 4.82
N LEU A 43 5.46 21.89 5.49
CA LEU A 43 5.54 20.46 5.21
C LEU A 43 4.17 19.79 5.40
N ALA A 44 3.83 18.90 4.48
CA ALA A 44 2.67 18.03 4.56
C ALA A 44 3.09 16.60 4.17
N ILE A 45 2.54 15.61 4.86
CA ILE A 45 2.92 14.20 4.71
C ILE A 45 1.77 13.44 4.07
N GLY A 46 2.01 12.90 2.89
CA GLY A 46 1.10 11.98 2.21
C GLY A 46 1.44 10.53 2.55
N LEU A 47 0.46 9.77 3.04
CA LEU A 47 0.58 8.37 3.35
C LEU A 47 -0.24 7.55 2.36
N LEU A 48 0.43 6.69 1.59
CA LEU A 48 -0.23 5.74 0.72
C LEU A 48 -0.32 4.38 1.43
N VAL A 49 -1.53 3.98 1.80
CA VAL A 49 -1.80 2.71 2.47
C VAL A 49 -2.52 1.74 1.54
N ARG A 50 -2.23 0.46 1.68
CA ARG A 50 -3.03 -0.60 1.05
C ARG A 50 -3.93 -1.22 2.10
N THR A 51 -5.22 -1.30 1.82
CA THR A 51 -6.21 -1.77 2.81
C THR A 51 -6.65 -3.21 2.58
N ASN A 52 -6.59 -3.71 1.35
CA ASN A 52 -6.79 -5.14 1.10
C ASN A 52 -5.45 -5.89 1.25
N ILE A 53 -5.20 -6.37 2.48
CA ILE A 53 -3.96 -7.05 2.86
C ILE A 53 -3.87 -8.43 2.23
N VAL A 54 -5.00 -9.13 2.06
CA VAL A 54 -5.04 -10.45 1.42
C VAL A 54 -4.56 -10.34 -0.03
N LYS A 55 -5.12 -9.43 -0.83
CA LYS A 55 -4.66 -9.16 -2.22
C LYS A 55 -3.19 -8.71 -2.25
N LYS A 56 -2.75 -7.95 -1.24
CA LYS A 56 -1.35 -7.54 -1.13
C LYS A 56 -0.42 -8.73 -0.90
N ALA A 57 -0.74 -9.61 0.06
CA ALA A 57 0.05 -10.79 0.38
C ALA A 57 0.10 -11.78 -0.79
N ILE A 58 -1.06 -12.06 -1.42
CA ILE A 58 -1.13 -12.91 -2.62
C ILE A 58 -0.28 -12.34 -3.76
N SER A 59 -0.34 -11.02 -3.99
CA SER A 59 0.51 -10.38 -4.99
C SER A 59 1.99 -10.53 -4.69
N GLU A 60 2.41 -10.52 -3.43
CA GLU A 60 3.81 -10.73 -3.05
C GLU A 60 4.24 -12.19 -3.20
N VAL A 61 3.39 -13.13 -2.79
CA VAL A 61 3.57 -14.57 -3.03
C VAL A 61 3.75 -14.85 -4.53
N ALA A 62 2.88 -14.28 -5.36
CA ALA A 62 2.94 -14.41 -6.81
C ALA A 62 4.25 -13.85 -7.38
N VAL A 63 4.68 -12.66 -6.94
CA VAL A 63 5.95 -12.05 -7.38
C VAL A 63 7.15 -12.90 -6.99
N ASP A 64 7.18 -13.44 -5.77
CA ASP A 64 8.28 -14.28 -5.30
C ASP A 64 8.33 -15.61 -6.09
N TRP A 65 7.18 -16.19 -6.42
CA TRP A 65 7.11 -17.36 -7.32
C TRP A 65 7.56 -17.01 -8.75
N GLN A 66 7.07 -15.91 -9.33
CA GLN A 66 7.45 -15.47 -10.69
C GLN A 66 8.96 -15.26 -10.81
N LYS A 67 9.59 -14.62 -9.81
CA LYS A 67 11.05 -14.44 -9.77
C LYS A 67 11.80 -15.76 -9.77
N LYS A 68 11.33 -16.75 -8.98
CA LYS A 68 11.94 -18.10 -8.94
C LYS A 68 11.87 -18.78 -10.31
N VAL A 69 10.72 -18.71 -10.99
CA VAL A 69 10.55 -19.36 -12.30
C VAL A 69 11.31 -18.63 -13.41
N CYS A 70 11.29 -17.30 -13.41
CA CYS A 70 11.97 -16.47 -14.39
C CYS A 70 13.50 -16.34 -14.17
N GLY A 71 14.06 -16.97 -13.13
CA GLY A 71 15.50 -16.91 -12.84
C GLY A 71 16.03 -15.52 -12.46
N GLY A 72 15.14 -14.60 -12.07
CA GLY A 72 15.48 -13.19 -11.86
C GLY A 72 15.63 -12.83 -10.38
N THR A 73 16.73 -12.16 -10.02
CA THR A 73 16.87 -11.41 -8.75
C THR A 73 16.28 -10.00 -8.82
N HIS A 74 15.94 -9.54 -10.03
CA HIS A 74 15.46 -8.19 -10.29
C HIS A 74 13.93 -8.08 -10.19
N LYS A 75 13.46 -6.83 -10.04
CA LYS A 75 12.02 -6.53 -10.01
C LYS A 75 11.44 -6.74 -11.41
N LEU A 76 10.51 -7.68 -11.50
CA LEU A 76 9.75 -7.94 -12.71
C LEU A 76 8.80 -6.77 -13.01
N THR A 77 8.79 -6.33 -14.26
CA THR A 77 7.98 -5.21 -14.75
C THR A 77 6.65 -5.66 -15.37
N GLY A 78 6.50 -6.96 -15.65
CA GLY A 78 5.32 -7.55 -16.29
C GLY A 78 5.45 -7.70 -17.81
N ASN A 79 6.51 -7.13 -18.41
CA ASN A 79 6.74 -7.14 -19.86
C ASN A 79 7.70 -8.24 -20.31
N GLU A 80 8.37 -8.89 -19.36
CA GLU A 80 9.35 -9.95 -19.61
C GLU A 80 8.68 -11.15 -20.30
N GLU A 81 9.34 -11.74 -21.31
CA GLU A 81 8.80 -12.89 -22.05
C GLU A 81 8.50 -14.08 -21.15
N CYS A 82 9.38 -14.36 -20.18
CA CYS A 82 9.17 -15.44 -19.22
C CYS A 82 7.84 -15.31 -18.46
N ILE A 83 7.38 -14.08 -18.21
CA ILE A 83 6.13 -13.83 -17.47
C ILE A 83 4.95 -14.21 -18.34
N LYS A 84 5.01 -14.03 -19.66
CA LYS A 84 3.89 -14.33 -20.57
C LYS A 84 3.57 -15.83 -20.60
N ASP A 85 4.60 -16.66 -20.45
CA ASP A 85 4.48 -18.13 -20.50
C ASP A 85 4.08 -18.76 -19.15
N LEU A 86 4.00 -17.96 -18.07
CA LEU A 86 3.56 -18.49 -16.78
C LEU A 86 2.06 -18.83 -16.80
N PRO A 87 1.62 -19.83 -16.02
CA PRO A 87 0.21 -20.06 -15.72
C PRO A 87 -0.54 -18.78 -15.31
N ASP A 88 -1.79 -18.66 -15.74
CA ASP A 88 -2.68 -17.56 -15.33
C ASP A 88 -3.19 -17.73 -13.88
N THR A 89 -3.05 -18.92 -13.31
CA THR A 89 -3.43 -19.23 -11.92
C THR A 89 -2.23 -19.65 -11.09
N ILE A 90 -2.29 -19.35 -9.80
CA ILE A 90 -1.22 -19.63 -8.84
C ILE A 90 -1.67 -20.63 -7.79
N ASP A 91 -0.71 -21.41 -7.29
CA ASP A 91 -0.88 -22.22 -6.09
C ASP A 91 -0.25 -21.45 -4.93
N VAL A 92 -1.04 -21.15 -3.89
CA VAL A 92 -0.63 -20.27 -2.80
C VAL A 92 -0.07 -21.10 -1.65
N ASP A 93 1.22 -20.92 -1.39
CA ASP A 93 1.89 -21.41 -0.18
C ASP A 93 1.33 -20.68 1.04
N LEU A 94 0.63 -21.41 1.92
CA LEU A 94 -0.11 -20.85 3.05
C LEU A 94 0.79 -20.23 4.12
N ASP A 95 1.95 -20.84 4.40
CA ASP A 95 2.90 -20.33 5.39
C ASP A 95 3.52 -19.02 4.92
N MET A 96 3.95 -18.98 3.66
CA MET A 96 4.46 -17.78 3.03
C MET A 96 3.37 -16.70 2.96
N PHE A 97 2.15 -17.05 2.56
CA PHE A 97 1.00 -16.15 2.55
C PHE A 97 0.74 -15.54 3.93
N TRP A 98 0.73 -16.36 5.00
CA TRP A 98 0.47 -15.88 6.35
C TRP A 98 1.55 -14.93 6.84
N ASN A 99 2.82 -15.26 6.59
CA ASN A 99 3.94 -14.38 6.93
C ASN A 99 3.83 -13.02 6.21
N LYS A 100 3.53 -13.01 4.90
CA LYS A 100 3.34 -11.75 4.14
C LYS A 100 2.14 -10.96 4.63
N THR A 101 1.04 -11.64 4.95
CA THR A 101 -0.17 -11.04 5.53
C THR A 101 0.15 -10.34 6.85
N HIS A 102 0.84 -11.04 7.75
CA HIS A 102 1.24 -10.49 9.05
C HIS A 102 2.16 -9.28 8.89
N GLN A 103 3.18 -9.35 8.04
CA GLN A 103 4.10 -8.24 7.77
C GLN A 103 3.38 -7.02 7.20
N ALA A 104 2.46 -7.23 6.25
CA ALA A 104 1.70 -6.16 5.63
C ALA A 104 0.74 -5.48 6.62
N GLU A 105 0.06 -6.24 7.47
CA GLU A 105 -0.84 -5.70 8.48
C GLU A 105 -0.07 -4.96 9.59
N MET A 106 1.04 -5.53 10.06
CA MET A 106 1.95 -4.85 11.01
C MET A 106 2.38 -3.49 10.49
N LYS A 107 2.83 -3.46 9.24
CA LYS A 107 3.27 -2.23 8.60
C LYS A 107 2.14 -1.21 8.48
N ARG A 108 0.92 -1.66 8.13
CA ARG A 108 -0.26 -0.80 8.06
C ARG A 108 -0.59 -0.20 9.43
N VAL A 109 -0.55 -1.00 10.49
CA VAL A 109 -0.79 -0.53 11.86
C VAL A 109 0.22 0.51 12.29
N VAL A 110 1.52 0.25 12.08
CA VAL A 110 2.59 1.21 12.41
C VAL A 110 2.43 2.52 11.65
N ILE A 111 2.14 2.47 10.34
CA ILE A 111 1.94 3.69 9.54
C ILE A 111 0.71 4.47 10.03
N THR A 112 -0.39 3.78 10.32
CA THR A 112 -1.64 4.42 10.75
C THR A 112 -1.50 5.03 12.16
N ASP A 113 -0.81 4.35 13.07
CA ASP A 113 -0.50 4.88 14.41
C ASP A 113 0.40 6.13 14.33
N MET A 114 1.47 6.06 13.54
CA MET A 114 2.34 7.20 13.29
C MET A 114 1.55 8.38 12.69
N ALA A 115 0.69 8.14 11.71
CA ALA A 115 -0.17 9.15 11.11
C ALA A 115 -1.03 9.86 12.17
N SER A 116 -1.70 9.07 13.00
CA SER A 116 -2.59 9.55 14.07
C SER A 116 -1.84 10.38 15.09
N ARG A 117 -0.66 9.91 15.53
CA ARG A 117 0.22 10.63 16.45
C ARG A 117 0.66 11.97 15.89
N LEU A 118 1.14 11.99 14.64
CA LEU A 118 1.61 13.21 14.01
C LEU A 118 0.47 14.21 13.78
N ALA A 119 -0.70 13.75 13.34
CA ALA A 119 -1.89 14.59 13.21
C ALA A 119 -2.31 15.20 14.56
N THR A 120 -2.31 14.41 15.63
CA THR A 120 -2.62 14.88 16.99
C THR A 120 -1.64 15.94 17.48
N LYS A 121 -0.35 15.78 17.18
CA LYS A 121 0.72 16.68 17.67
C LYS A 121 0.87 17.95 16.85
N PHE A 122 0.83 17.83 15.52
CA PHE A 122 1.15 18.91 14.58
C PHE A 122 -0.07 19.48 13.85
N GLY A 123 -1.25 18.87 14.02
CA GLY A 123 -2.52 19.28 13.45
C GLY A 123 -2.95 18.44 12.24
N ASP A 124 -4.26 18.25 12.08
CA ASP A 124 -4.86 17.44 11.00
C ASP A 124 -4.53 17.94 9.59
N GLY A 125 -4.17 19.22 9.44
CA GLY A 125 -3.74 19.81 8.16
C GLY A 125 -2.34 19.39 7.71
N LYS A 126 -1.65 18.51 8.45
CA LYS A 126 -0.27 18.07 8.15
C LYS A 126 -0.18 16.67 7.59
N ILE A 127 -1.19 15.83 7.78
CA ILE A 127 -1.18 14.42 7.38
C ILE A 127 -2.36 14.14 6.43
N PHE A 128 -2.08 13.52 5.29
CA PHE A 128 -3.10 13.08 4.35
C PHE A 128 -2.95 11.60 4.05
N CYS A 129 -4.03 10.85 4.20
CA CYS A 129 -4.03 9.40 3.99
C CYS A 129 -4.76 9.07 2.69
N LEU A 130 -4.04 8.49 1.74
CA LEU A 130 -4.53 7.92 0.50
C LEU A 130 -4.59 6.41 0.62
N SER A 131 -5.68 5.80 0.20
CA SER A 131 -5.74 4.34 0.05
C SER A 131 -5.49 3.94 -1.39
N TYR A 132 -4.73 2.88 -1.61
CA TYR A 132 -4.50 2.30 -2.93
C TYR A 132 -5.83 1.88 -3.57
N GLU A 133 -6.70 1.24 -2.79
CA GLU A 133 -8.04 0.81 -3.19
C GLU A 133 -8.94 2.01 -3.55
N GLY A 134 -8.92 3.10 -2.76
CA GLY A 134 -9.63 4.34 -3.10
C GLY A 134 -9.14 4.97 -4.41
N MET A 135 -7.83 4.99 -4.65
CA MET A 135 -7.27 5.46 -5.93
C MET A 135 -7.68 4.57 -7.12
N GLN A 136 -7.85 3.27 -6.91
CA GLN A 136 -8.34 2.39 -7.98
C GLN A 136 -9.83 2.63 -8.28
N GLN A 137 -10.64 2.98 -7.28
CA GLN A 137 -12.05 3.30 -7.46
C GLN A 137 -12.25 4.64 -8.15
N ASP A 138 -11.57 5.69 -7.68
CA ASP A 138 -11.74 7.04 -8.19
C ASP A 138 -10.49 7.89 -7.98
N VAL A 139 -9.49 7.69 -8.86
CA VAL A 139 -8.25 8.48 -8.85
C VAL A 139 -8.51 9.99 -8.97
N VAL A 140 -9.58 10.40 -9.63
CA VAL A 140 -9.89 11.83 -9.85
C VAL A 140 -10.31 12.48 -8.54
N ARG A 141 -11.18 11.82 -7.77
CA ARG A 141 -11.59 12.29 -6.45
C ARG A 141 -10.40 12.34 -5.49
N GLU A 142 -9.63 11.27 -5.38
CA GLU A 142 -8.48 11.19 -4.46
C GLU A 142 -7.42 12.27 -4.77
N MET A 143 -7.13 12.52 -6.05
CA MET A 143 -6.16 13.55 -6.46
C MET A 143 -6.70 14.97 -6.28
N ARG A 144 -8.02 15.18 -6.40
CA ARG A 144 -8.66 16.46 -6.08
C ARG A 144 -8.53 16.77 -4.59
N GLU A 145 -8.89 15.80 -3.75
CA GLU A 145 -8.80 15.92 -2.28
C GLU A 145 -7.35 16.19 -1.84
N LEU A 146 -6.37 15.50 -2.44
CA LEU A 146 -4.94 15.77 -2.20
C LEU A 146 -4.55 17.21 -2.59
N GLY A 147 -4.97 17.68 -3.76
CA GLY A 147 -4.67 19.03 -4.25
C GLY A 147 -5.27 20.12 -3.35
N GLU A 148 -6.50 19.91 -2.88
CA GLU A 148 -7.15 20.79 -1.88
C GLU A 148 -6.38 20.79 -0.55
N PHE A 149 -5.96 19.61 -0.09
CA PHE A 149 -5.20 19.45 1.15
C PHE A 149 -3.87 20.22 1.13
N ILE A 150 -3.11 20.13 0.02
CA ILE A 150 -1.84 20.87 -0.12
C ILE A 150 -2.01 22.32 -0.56
N SER A 151 -3.24 22.86 -0.57
CA SER A 151 -3.56 24.21 -1.05
C SER A 151 -3.08 24.50 -2.49
N ALA A 152 -3.01 23.45 -3.32
CA ALA A 152 -2.71 23.54 -4.76
C ALA A 152 -3.74 22.73 -5.57
N PRO A 153 -4.99 23.24 -5.69
CA PRO A 153 -6.06 22.51 -6.37
C PRO A 153 -5.71 22.19 -7.82
N LEU A 154 -5.93 20.94 -8.22
CA LEU A 154 -5.73 20.51 -9.61
C LEU A 154 -6.80 21.10 -10.52
N THR A 155 -6.40 21.52 -11.71
CA THR A 155 -7.34 22.03 -12.71
C THR A 155 -8.22 20.90 -13.26
N ASN A 156 -9.43 21.24 -13.71
CA ASN A 156 -10.33 20.27 -14.35
C ASN A 156 -9.67 19.55 -15.54
N THR A 157 -8.81 20.23 -16.29
CA THR A 157 -8.03 19.63 -17.38
C THR A 157 -7.06 18.58 -16.86
N SER A 158 -6.30 18.87 -15.80
CA SER A 158 -5.35 17.93 -15.20
C SER A 158 -6.06 16.70 -14.63
N LEU A 159 -7.19 16.91 -13.94
CA LEU A 159 -8.04 15.84 -13.40
C LEU A 159 -8.62 14.95 -14.52
N HIS A 160 -9.07 15.56 -15.61
CA HIS A 160 -9.58 14.82 -16.77
C HIS A 160 -8.49 13.98 -17.45
N ASP A 161 -7.26 14.48 -17.52
CA ASP A 161 -6.14 13.74 -18.12
C ASP A 161 -5.64 12.60 -17.22
N LEU A 162 -5.71 12.74 -15.88
CA LEU A 162 -5.46 11.64 -14.94
C LEU A 162 -6.40 10.45 -15.17
N GLY A 163 -7.67 10.71 -15.45
CA GLY A 163 -8.66 9.67 -15.77
C GLY A 163 -8.36 8.90 -17.06
N LYS A 164 -7.45 9.37 -17.91
CA LYS A 164 -7.03 8.69 -19.15
C LYS A 164 -5.81 7.79 -18.96
N VAL A 165 -5.07 7.93 -17.85
CA VAL A 165 -3.85 7.16 -17.61
C VAL A 165 -4.21 5.69 -17.46
N HIS A 166 -3.81 4.88 -18.44
CA HIS A 166 -3.97 3.42 -18.38
C HIS A 166 -3.02 2.85 -17.32
N VAL A 167 -3.59 2.14 -16.35
CA VAL A 167 -2.83 1.37 -15.36
C VAL A 167 -2.24 0.15 -16.07
N SER A 168 -0.96 -0.13 -15.82
CA SER A 168 -0.21 -1.26 -16.40
C SER A 168 -1.01 -2.58 -16.32
N HIS A 169 -0.92 -3.43 -17.35
CA HIS A 169 -1.43 -4.80 -17.29
C HIS A 169 -0.78 -5.55 -16.12
N LYS A 170 -1.52 -5.74 -15.03
CA LYS A 170 -1.13 -6.62 -13.94
C LYS A 170 -1.74 -8.00 -14.22
N ARG A 171 -0.91 -9.05 -14.19
CA ARG A 171 -1.42 -10.42 -14.12
C ARG A 171 -2.02 -10.63 -12.73
N GLY A 172 -3.34 -10.78 -12.69
CA GLY A 172 -4.13 -10.95 -11.48
C GLY A 172 -5.61 -10.67 -11.78
N SER A 173 -6.49 -11.38 -11.10
CA SER A 173 -7.93 -11.13 -11.14
C SER A 173 -8.34 -10.35 -9.89
N ASP A 174 -9.27 -9.41 -10.01
CA ASP A 174 -9.92 -8.85 -8.84
C ASP A 174 -10.77 -9.91 -8.12
N ASP A 175 -11.24 -10.94 -8.85
CA ASP A 175 -11.87 -12.14 -8.29
C ASP A 175 -10.81 -13.24 -8.03
N LEU A 176 -10.34 -13.30 -6.80
CA LEU A 176 -9.28 -14.22 -6.38
C LEU A 176 -9.67 -15.71 -6.50
N SER A 177 -10.97 -16.04 -6.46
CA SER A 177 -11.45 -17.42 -6.61
C SER A 177 -11.12 -18.01 -7.98
N THR A 178 -10.97 -17.16 -8.99
CA THR A 178 -10.60 -17.56 -10.36
C THR A 178 -9.08 -17.60 -10.57
N TYR A 179 -8.32 -16.97 -9.67
CA TYR A 179 -6.87 -16.80 -9.81
C TYR A 179 -6.06 -17.80 -8.97
N ILE A 180 -6.62 -18.26 -7.84
CA ILE A 180 -5.95 -19.14 -6.88
C ILE A 180 -6.45 -20.56 -7.06
N LYS A 181 -5.54 -21.51 -7.31
CA LYS A 181 -5.87 -22.92 -7.54
C LYS A 181 -6.39 -23.61 -6.27
N ASN A 182 -5.78 -23.34 -5.13
CA ASN A 182 -6.14 -23.88 -3.83
C ASN A 182 -7.01 -22.87 -3.02
N TYR A 183 -7.97 -22.22 -3.69
CA TYR A 183 -8.77 -21.15 -3.08
C TYR A 183 -9.53 -21.62 -1.83
N ASP A 184 -10.19 -22.78 -1.90
CA ASP A 184 -10.98 -23.31 -0.77
C ASP A 184 -10.09 -23.61 0.45
N GLU A 185 -8.89 -24.14 0.22
CA GLU A 185 -7.89 -24.38 1.27
C GLU A 185 -7.41 -23.07 1.91
N LEU A 186 -7.11 -22.06 1.09
CA LEU A 186 -6.73 -20.73 1.56
C LEU A 186 -7.87 -20.06 2.35
N HIS A 187 -9.11 -20.23 1.91
CA HIS A 187 -10.30 -19.72 2.59
C HIS A 187 -10.44 -20.34 3.98
N GLU A 188 -10.43 -21.66 4.08
CA GLU A 188 -10.47 -22.40 5.36
C GLU A 188 -9.30 -21.99 6.27
N PHE A 189 -8.11 -21.85 5.70
CA PHE A 189 -6.92 -21.42 6.43
C PHE A 189 -7.11 -20.01 7.03
N ILE A 190 -7.52 -19.02 6.22
CA ILE A 190 -7.78 -17.66 6.71
C ILE A 190 -8.90 -17.67 7.74
N GLN A 191 -9.97 -18.42 7.50
CA GLN A 191 -11.10 -18.54 8.42
C GLN A 191 -10.66 -19.08 9.78
N SER A 192 -9.67 -19.98 9.81
CA SER A 192 -9.10 -20.53 11.04
C SER A 192 -8.13 -19.57 11.75
N LYS A 193 -7.36 -18.77 10.99
CA LYS A 193 -6.29 -17.90 11.52
C LYS A 193 -6.77 -16.51 11.89
N ASN A 194 -7.52 -15.85 10.99
CA ASN A 194 -8.12 -14.54 11.23
C ASN A 194 -9.36 -14.33 10.33
N PRO A 195 -10.56 -14.63 10.86
CA PRO A 195 -11.83 -14.48 10.14
C PRO A 195 -12.08 -13.08 9.56
N CYS A 196 -11.52 -12.02 10.16
CA CYS A 196 -11.71 -10.64 9.66
C CYS A 196 -11.18 -10.46 8.23
N LEU A 197 -10.21 -11.27 7.81
CA LEU A 197 -9.59 -11.17 6.49
C LEU A 197 -10.42 -11.84 5.38
N ILE A 198 -11.46 -12.62 5.71
CA ILE A 198 -12.26 -13.34 4.71
C ILE A 198 -12.97 -12.40 3.75
N GLU A 199 -13.54 -11.30 4.26
CA GLU A 199 -14.17 -10.29 3.40
C GLU A 199 -13.17 -9.71 2.39
N GLN A 200 -11.89 -9.61 2.76
CA GLN A 200 -10.83 -9.13 1.86
C GLN A 200 -10.46 -10.16 0.79
N LEU A 201 -10.54 -11.46 1.10
CA LEU A 201 -10.31 -12.56 0.15
C LEU A 201 -11.45 -12.62 -0.89
N GLU A 202 -12.68 -12.48 -0.43
CA GLU A 202 -13.89 -12.60 -1.26
C GLU A 202 -14.21 -11.31 -2.06
N ASP A 203 -13.54 -10.21 -1.73
CA ASP A 203 -13.72 -8.91 -2.38
C ASP A 203 -13.34 -8.96 -3.86
N LYS A 204 -14.34 -8.83 -4.73
CA LYS A 204 -14.18 -8.77 -6.19
C LYS A 204 -13.89 -7.38 -6.73
N GLY A 205 -13.82 -6.37 -5.86
CA GLY A 205 -13.61 -4.98 -6.23
C GLY A 205 -12.33 -4.40 -5.63
N SER A 206 -12.24 -3.07 -5.67
CA SER A 206 -11.21 -2.29 -4.99
C SER A 206 -11.76 -1.68 -3.72
N ASN A 207 -12.41 -2.47 -2.85
CA ASN A 207 -13.04 -1.92 -1.65
C ASN A 207 -12.00 -1.55 -0.59
N VAL A 208 -12.28 -0.48 0.15
CA VAL A 208 -11.47 -0.08 1.30
C VAL A 208 -11.89 -0.93 2.50
N HIS A 209 -10.92 -1.58 3.14
CA HIS A 209 -11.16 -2.50 4.24
C HIS A 209 -10.64 -1.93 5.57
N PRO A 210 -11.26 -2.22 6.72
CA PRO A 210 -10.72 -1.84 8.02
C PRO A 210 -9.41 -2.60 8.34
N VAL A 211 -8.75 -2.20 9.41
CA VAL A 211 -7.64 -2.96 10.01
C VAL A 211 -8.24 -4.16 10.74
N CYS A 212 -7.70 -5.36 10.51
CA CYS A 212 -8.12 -6.61 11.12
C CYS A 212 -7.32 -6.97 12.39
N GLY A 213 -6.41 -6.10 12.79
CA GLY A 213 -5.62 -6.20 14.02
C GLY A 213 -4.37 -7.05 13.84
N VAL A 214 -3.35 -6.78 14.66
CA VAL A 214 -2.13 -7.59 14.69
C VAL A 214 -2.29 -8.70 15.73
N TYR A 215 -2.13 -9.95 15.30
CA TYR A 215 -1.96 -11.07 16.21
C TYR A 215 -0.62 -10.94 16.97
N THR A 216 -0.66 -10.83 18.30
CA THR A 216 0.52 -10.58 19.15
C THR A 216 1.42 -11.80 19.39
N GLY A 217 1.39 -12.81 18.52
CA GLY A 217 2.41 -13.86 18.50
C GLY A 217 2.34 -14.93 19.60
N GLU A 218 1.24 -15.05 20.37
CA GLU A 218 1.05 -16.25 21.22
C GLU A 218 0.68 -17.51 20.40
N ASP A 219 0.33 -17.36 19.11
CA ASP A 219 -0.10 -18.46 18.22
C ASP A 219 0.91 -18.82 17.12
N VAL A 220 2.13 -18.27 17.17
CA VAL A 220 3.24 -18.78 16.34
C VAL A 220 4.02 -19.75 17.22
N GLU A 221 3.45 -20.94 17.44
CA GLU A 221 4.26 -22.08 17.88
C GLU A 221 5.39 -22.25 16.87
N THR A 222 6.60 -21.94 17.32
CA THR A 222 7.84 -22.29 16.64
C THR A 222 7.87 -23.81 16.45
N TYR A 223 7.70 -24.26 15.20
CA TYR A 223 8.10 -25.59 14.74
C TYR A 223 9.42 -25.49 13.98
#